data_AF-A0A7V5IGH1-F1
#
_entry.id   AF-A0A7V5IGH1-F1
#
_cell.length_a   1.000
_cell.length_b   1.000
_cell.length_c   1.000
_cell.angle_alpha   90.00
_cell.angle_beta   90.00
_cell.angle_gamma   90.00
#
_symmetry.space_group_name_H-M   'P 1'
#
loop_
_entity.id
_entity.type
_entity.pdbx_description
1 polymer ?
#
loop_
_entity_poly.entity_id
_entity_poly.type
_entity_poly.pdbx_seq_one_letter_code
_entity_poly.pdbx_strand_id
1 'polypeptide(L)'
;MQYESNFLRIPNQAVEALAKVNLSKSEIKILWVILRETYGNNRKYDIIPLSTFIKKTGLKKSAISKARRKLILRGIIKAVKDCYGHYLIYEFNEDFTKWRPLDKERA
;
A
#
# COMPACT_ATOMS: atom_id res chain seq x y z
N MET A 1 -26.08 -19.17 -7.92
CA MET A 1 -24.64 -19.19 -7.61
C MET A 1 -24.37 -18.15 -6.53
N GLN A 2 -24.21 -18.58 -5.27
CA GLN A 2 -23.80 -17.70 -4.18
C GLN A 2 -22.31 -17.39 -4.35
N TYR A 3 -21.97 -16.12 -4.56
CA TYR A 3 -20.60 -15.63 -4.42
C TYR A 3 -20.27 -15.68 -2.92
N GLU A 4 -19.82 -16.84 -2.43
CA GLU A 4 -19.18 -17.02 -1.11
C GLU A 4 -17.78 -16.35 -1.05
N SER A 5 -17.59 -15.27 -1.81
CA SER A 5 -16.28 -14.66 -2.03
C SER A 5 -16.22 -13.31 -1.35
N ASN A 6 -15.38 -13.20 -0.31
CA ASN A 6 -14.97 -11.91 0.22
C ASN A 6 -14.27 -11.11 -0.88
N PHE A 7 -14.89 -10.03 -1.35
CA PHE A 7 -14.35 -9.15 -2.36
C PHE A 7 -13.78 -7.88 -1.74
N LEU A 8 -12.83 -7.28 -2.46
CA LEU A 8 -12.23 -6.02 -2.07
C LEU A 8 -12.96 -4.87 -2.77
N ARG A 9 -13.58 -3.98 -1.99
CA ARG A 9 -14.25 -2.79 -2.51
C ARG A 9 -13.24 -1.64 -2.59
N ILE A 10 -12.90 -1.23 -3.81
CA ILE A 10 -11.99 -0.11 -4.06
C ILE A 10 -12.71 0.90 -4.96
N PRO A 11 -12.64 2.20 -4.68
CA PRO A 11 -13.16 3.21 -5.59
C PRO A 11 -12.51 3.12 -6.97
N ASN A 12 -13.30 3.17 -8.05
CA ASN A 12 -12.79 3.07 -9.42
C ASN A 12 -11.72 4.15 -9.72
N GLN A 13 -11.90 5.36 -9.20
CA GLN A 13 -10.92 6.45 -9.33
C GLN A 13 -9.55 6.08 -8.77
N ALA A 14 -9.49 5.33 -7.67
CA ALA A 14 -8.23 4.84 -7.10
C ALA A 14 -7.58 3.80 -8.02
N VAL A 15 -8.37 2.91 -8.62
CA VAL A 15 -7.89 1.91 -9.58
C VAL A 15 -7.33 2.59 -10.83
N GLU A 16 -8.06 3.56 -11.39
CA GLU A 16 -7.64 4.34 -12.55
C GLU A 16 -6.38 5.16 -12.27
N ALA A 17 -6.27 5.76 -11.08
CA ALA A 17 -5.07 6.47 -10.65
C ALA A 17 -3.87 5.51 -10.55
N LEU A 18 -4.05 4.35 -9.91
CA LEU A 18 -3.00 3.33 -9.80
C LEU A 18 -2.56 2.79 -11.18
N ALA A 19 -3.48 2.68 -12.15
CA ALA A 19 -3.15 2.24 -13.50
C ALA A 19 -2.19 3.18 -14.24
N LYS A 20 -2.22 4.49 -13.92
CA LYS A 20 -1.33 5.50 -14.50
C LYS A 20 0.04 5.56 -13.83
N VAL A 21 0.20 4.89 -12.69
CA VAL A 21 1.37 5.00 -11.82
C VAL A 21 2.26 3.78 -12.01
N ASN A 22 3.50 4.00 -12.44
CA ASN A 22 4.46 2.90 -12.52
C ASN A 22 4.95 2.52 -11.12
N LEU A 23 4.65 1.30 -10.68
CA LEU A 23 5.03 0.73 -9.39
C LEU A 23 5.94 -0.48 -9.63
N SER A 24 7.00 -0.59 -8.85
CA SER A 24 7.84 -1.79 -8.84
C SER A 24 7.07 -2.99 -8.27
N LYS A 25 7.51 -4.20 -8.63
CA LYS A 25 6.89 -5.47 -8.17
C LYS A 25 6.72 -5.53 -6.64
N SER A 26 7.70 -5.03 -5.89
CA SER A 26 7.65 -5.01 -4.42
C SER A 26 6.65 -3.99 -3.88
N GLU A 27 6.54 -2.82 -4.51
CA GLU A 27 5.57 -1.78 -4.13
C GLU A 27 4.14 -2.26 -4.38
N ILE A 28 3.89 -2.89 -5.53
CA ILE A 28 2.57 -3.48 -5.86
C ILE A 28 2.16 -4.51 -4.81
N LYS A 29 3.05 -5.44 -4.45
CA LYS A 29 2.77 -6.45 -3.41
C LYS A 29 2.42 -5.82 -2.07
N ILE A 30 3.14 -4.79 -1.64
CA ILE A 30 2.88 -4.10 -0.37
C ILE A 30 1.57 -3.33 -0.42
N LEU A 31 1.31 -2.65 -1.53
CA LEU A 31 0.08 -1.90 -1.74
C LEU A 31 -1.14 -2.81 -1.64
N TRP A 32 -1.12 -3.98 -2.29
CA TRP A 32 -2.21 -4.95 -2.19
C TRP A 32 -2.45 -5.44 -0.76
N VAL A 33 -1.39 -5.65 0.03
CA VAL A 33 -1.54 -5.99 1.44
C VAL A 33 -2.25 -4.87 2.19
N ILE A 34 -1.82 -3.61 2.01
CA ILE A 34 -2.45 -2.46 2.68
C ILE A 34 -3.92 -2.36 2.29
N LEU A 35 -4.23 -2.40 0.99
CA LEU A 35 -5.61 -2.34 0.49
C LEU A 35 -6.46 -3.47 1.07
N ARG A 36 -5.92 -4.70 1.13
CA ARG A 36 -6.64 -5.85 1.70
C ARG A 36 -6.90 -5.72 3.20
N GLU A 37 -5.96 -5.21 3.99
CA GLU A 37 -6.18 -5.04 5.44
C GLU A 37 -7.07 -3.82 5.75
N THR A 38 -7.02 -2.77 4.94
CA THR A 38 -7.83 -1.55 5.12
C THR A 38 -9.23 -1.72 4.54
N TYR A 39 -9.37 -1.62 3.21
CA TYR A 39 -10.65 -1.71 2.51
C TYR A 39 -11.30 -3.08 2.63
N GLY A 40 -10.51 -4.16 2.74
CA GLY A 40 -11.08 -5.49 2.97
C GLY A 40 -11.79 -5.64 4.33
N ASN A 41 -11.50 -4.73 5.28
CA ASN A 41 -12.17 -4.63 6.56
C ASN A 41 -13.10 -3.40 6.64
N ASN A 42 -13.37 -2.73 5.51
CA ASN A 42 -14.12 -1.46 5.41
C ASN A 42 -13.57 -0.34 6.33
N ARG A 43 -12.25 -0.28 6.52
CA ARG A 43 -11.57 0.78 7.31
C ARG A 43 -10.72 1.66 6.40
N LYS A 44 -10.62 2.95 6.73
CA LYS A 44 -9.72 3.89 6.02
C LYS A 44 -8.25 3.65 6.34
N TYR A 45 -7.99 3.27 7.58
CA TYR A 45 -6.65 2.92 8.06
C TYR A 45 -6.69 1.61 8.84
N ASP A 46 -5.55 0.94 8.91
CA ASP A 46 -5.40 -0.24 9.76
C ASP A 46 -4.00 -0.33 10.37
N ILE A 47 -3.90 -1.06 11.48
CA ILE A 47 -2.63 -1.37 12.11
C ILE A 47 -2.08 -2.64 11.47
N ILE A 48 -0.97 -2.51 10.73
CA ILE A 48 -0.39 -3.62 9.97
C ILE A 48 1.05 -3.86 10.42
N PRO A 49 1.28 -4.89 11.26
CA PRO A 49 2.62 -5.28 11.67
C PRO A 49 3.49 -5.69 10.49
N LEU A 50 4.81 -5.50 10.63
CA LEU A 50 5.79 -5.92 9.62
C LEU A 50 5.71 -7.43 9.32
N SER A 51 5.41 -8.25 10.32
CA SER A 51 5.24 -9.71 10.17
C SER A 51 4.11 -10.06 9.20
N THR A 52 3.02 -9.30 9.19
CA THR A 52 1.91 -9.47 8.24
C THR A 52 2.38 -9.29 6.80
N PHE A 53 3.19 -8.26 6.54
CA PHE A 53 3.77 -8.04 5.21
C PHE A 53 4.68 -9.20 4.79
N ILE A 54 5.55 -9.67 5.69
CA ILE A 54 6.44 -10.80 5.41
C ILE A 54 5.61 -12.03 5.06
N LYS A 55 4.61 -12.37 5.89
CA LYS A 55 3.74 -13.53 5.70
C LYS A 55 2.95 -13.48 4.39
N LYS A 56 2.38 -12.32 4.04
CA LYS A 56 1.51 -12.19 2.85
C LYS A 56 2.27 -11.99 1.55
N THR A 57 3.45 -11.34 1.58
CA THR A 57 4.20 -11.01 0.35
C THR A 57 5.36 -11.96 0.05
N GLY A 58 5.85 -12.69 1.07
CA GLY A 58 7.07 -13.50 0.99
C GLY A 58 8.34 -12.68 0.81
N LEU A 59 8.29 -11.35 0.96
CA LEU A 59 9.44 -10.47 0.78
C LEU A 59 10.33 -10.42 2.02
N LYS A 60 11.64 -10.20 1.79
CA LYS A 60 12.59 -9.91 2.86
C LYS A 60 12.27 -8.55 3.50
N LYS A 61 12.55 -8.40 4.79
CA LYS A 61 12.36 -7.16 5.57
C LYS A 61 12.95 -5.91 4.91
N SER A 62 14.13 -6.01 4.31
CA SER A 62 14.80 -4.91 3.62
C SER A 62 14.01 -4.41 2.40
N ALA A 63 13.48 -5.33 1.59
CA ALA A 63 12.64 -4.99 0.44
C ALA A 63 11.33 -4.33 0.88
N ILE A 64 10.71 -4.84 1.95
CA ILE A 64 9.47 -4.28 2.51
C ILE A 64 9.71 -2.85 3.00
N SER A 65 10.77 -2.62 3.78
CA SER A 65 11.10 -1.28 4.28
C SER A 65 11.40 -0.28 3.17
N LYS A 66 12.14 -0.69 2.13
CA LYS A 66 12.42 0.16 0.96
C LYS A 66 11.13 0.54 0.22
N ALA A 67 10.29 -0.45 -0.10
CA ALA A 67 9.08 -0.20 -0.86
C ALA A 67 8.01 0.58 -0.07
N ARG A 68 7.84 0.35 1.25
CA ARG A 68 7.02 1.22 2.11
C ARG A 68 7.48 2.67 2.05
N ARG A 69 8.79 2.90 2.20
CA ARG A 69 9.36 4.25 2.16
C ARG A 69 9.12 4.92 0.81
N LYS A 70 9.28 4.21 -0.30
CA LYS A 70 8.97 4.74 -1.64
C LYS A 70 7.48 5.08 -1.79
N LEU A 71 6.57 4.20 -1.39
CA LEU A 71 5.12 4.45 -1.45
C LEU A 71 4.70 5.68 -0.61
N ILE A 72 5.28 5.85 0.59
CA ILE A 72 5.04 7.02 1.44
C ILE A 72 5.59 8.29 0.80
N LEU A 73 6.83 8.25 0.28
CA LEU A 73 7.47 9.39 -0.37
C LEU A 73 6.73 9.84 -1.63
N ARG A 74 6.08 8.90 -2.32
CA ARG A 74 5.22 9.16 -3.47
C ARG A 74 3.84 9.68 -3.09
N GLY A 75 3.48 9.68 -1.81
CA GLY A 75 2.17 10.14 -1.34
C GLY A 75 1.01 9.21 -1.69
N ILE A 76 1.26 7.98 -2.17
CA ILE A 76 0.22 6.95 -2.40
C ILE A 76 -0.23 6.39 -1.03
N ILE A 77 0.80 6.18 -0.21
CA ILE A 77 0.87 5.85 1.20
C ILE A 77 0.69 6.94 2.24
N LYS A 78 -0.18 6.81 3.24
CA LYS A 78 0.04 7.47 4.55
C LYS A 78 0.40 6.43 5.58
N ALA A 79 1.40 6.71 6.42
CA ALA A 79 1.80 5.82 7.49
C ALA A 79 2.20 6.61 8.74
N VAL A 80 1.76 6.13 9.91
CA VAL A 80 2.12 6.69 11.22
C VAL A 80 3.07 5.73 11.93
N LYS A 81 4.09 6.31 12.60
CA LYS A 81 5.06 5.56 13.38
C LYS A 81 4.59 5.42 14.82
N ASP A 82 4.98 4.32 15.47
CA ASP A 82 4.84 4.13 16.91
C ASP A 82 5.91 4.93 17.69
N CYS A 83 5.87 4.84 19.03
CA CYS A 83 6.86 5.45 19.91
C CYS A 83 8.29 4.91 19.74
N TYR A 84 8.44 3.73 19.12
CA TYR A 84 9.72 3.10 18.79
C TYR A 84 10.21 3.44 17.37
N GLY A 85 9.46 4.26 16.62
CA GLY A 85 9.79 4.69 15.26
C GLY A 85 9.43 3.69 14.16
N HIS A 86 8.71 2.61 14.46
CA HIS A 86 8.22 1.64 13.49
C HIS A 86 6.90 2.06 12.86
N TYR A 87 6.74 1.88 11.55
CA TYR A 87 5.47 2.09 10.89
C TYR A 87 4.43 1.06 11.35
N LEU A 88 3.36 1.55 11.98
CA LEU A 88 2.34 0.73 12.59
C LEU A 88 0.99 0.91 11.89
N ILE A 89 0.57 2.15 11.66
CA ILE A 89 -0.73 2.47 11.04
C ILE A 89 -0.50 2.83 9.57
N TYR A 90 -1.34 2.30 8.69
CA TYR A 90 -1.34 2.60 7.26
C TYR A 90 -2.71 3.03 6.77
N GLU A 91 -2.72 3.99 5.86
CA GLU A 91 -3.90 4.53 5.19
C GLU A 91 -3.59 4.71 3.70
N PHE A 92 -4.58 4.44 2.84
CA PHE A 92 -4.49 4.74 1.42
C PHE A 92 -4.84 6.22 1.18
N ASN A 93 -4.01 6.94 0.43
CA ASN A 93 -4.24 8.35 0.17
C ASN A 93 -5.13 8.56 -1.06
N GLU A 94 -6.38 8.95 -0.82
CA GLU A 94 -7.37 9.26 -1.87
C GLU A 94 -7.11 10.61 -2.58
N ASP A 95 -6.21 11.46 -2.06
CA ASP A 95 -5.80 12.70 -2.71
C ASP A 95 -4.79 12.43 -3.85
N PHE A 96 -5.30 12.06 -5.04
CA PHE A 96 -4.47 11.69 -6.19
C PHE A 96 -3.58 12.83 -6.73
N THR A 97 -3.93 14.09 -6.51
CA THR A 97 -3.14 15.26 -6.94
C THR A 97 -1.79 15.37 -6.24
N LYS A 98 -1.66 14.75 -5.05
CA LYS A 98 -0.44 14.75 -4.24
C LYS A 98 0.54 13.65 -4.65
N TRP A 99 0.15 12.77 -5.57
CA TRP A 99 0.94 11.62 -5.94
C TRP A 99 2.09 12.02 -6.85
N ARG A 100 3.32 11.67 -6.45
CA ARG A 100 4.51 11.98 -7.25
C ARG A 100 4.79 10.85 -8.25
N PRO A 101 5.01 11.17 -9.55
CA PRO A 101 5.51 10.20 -10.51
C PRO A 101 6.94 9.77 -10.14
N LEU A 102 7.39 8.63 -10.66
CA LEU A 102 8.79 8.22 -10.48
C LEU A 102 9.68 9.27 -11.17
N ASP A 103 10.69 9.78 -10.46
CA ASP A 103 11.85 10.34 -11.15
C ASP A 103 12.36 9.25 -12.09
N LYS A 104 12.57 9.57 -13.38
CA LYS A 104 13.18 8.65 -14.32
C LYS A 104 14.49 8.17 -13.69
N GLU A 105 14.53 6.93 -13.20
CA GLU A 105 15.82 6.25 -13.02
C GLU A 105 16.43 6.29 -14.42
N ARG A 106 17.52 7.07 -14.56
CA ARG A 106 18.27 7.22 -15.80
C ARG A 106 18.52 5.82 -16.33
N ALA A 107 17.95 5.52 -17.49
CA ALA A 107 18.29 4.35 -18.29
C ALA A 107 19.77 4.40 -18.65
#